data_AF-A0A6L7S4N3-F1
#
_entry.id   AF-A0A6L7S4N3-F1
#
_cell.length_a   1.000
_cell.length_b   1.000
_cell.length_c   1.000
_cell.angle_alpha   90.00
_cell.angle_beta   90.00
_cell.angle_gamma   90.00
#
_symmetry.space_group_name_H-M   'P 1'
#
loop_
_entity.id
_entity.type
_entity.pdbx_description
1 polymer ?
#
loop_
_entity_poly.entity_id
_entity_poly.type
_entity_poly.pdbx_seq_one_letter_code
_entity_poly.pdbx_strand_id
1 'polypeptide(L)' 'MAFSLAWALPAAAELPASQIARLGADLTPLGGERAGNASGTIPAWNGGITRPPRGYRRGEH' A
#
# COMPACT_ATOMS: atom_id res chain seq x y z
N MET A 1 10.45 -40.22 24.86
CA MET A 1 10.44 -38.82 24.37
C MET A 1 9.65 -38.79 23.07
N ALA A 2 8.42 -38.28 23.10
CA ALA A 2 7.61 -38.13 21.89
C ALA A 2 7.86 -36.74 21.31
N PHE A 3 8.51 -36.67 20.14
CA PHE A 3 8.64 -35.43 19.38
C PHE A 3 7.34 -35.19 18.63
N SER A 4 6.53 -34.25 19.11
CA SER A 4 5.35 -33.76 18.37
C SER A 4 5.83 -32.93 17.18
N LEU A 5 5.61 -33.45 15.96
CA LEU A 5 5.84 -32.70 14.73
C LEU A 5 4.66 -31.74 14.50
N ALA A 6 4.89 -30.44 14.68
CA ALA A 6 3.93 -29.41 14.30
C ALA A 6 3.97 -29.23 12.77
N TRP A 7 2.91 -29.64 12.08
CA TRP A 7 2.75 -29.41 10.65
C TRP A 7 2.32 -27.97 10.42
N ALA A 8 3.16 -27.16 9.77
CA ALA A 8 2.76 -25.83 9.33
C ALA A 8 1.81 -25.98 8.13
N LEU A 9 0.54 -25.63 8.32
CA LEU A 9 -0.43 -25.56 7.23
C LEU A 9 -0.09 -24.36 6.33
N PRO A 10 -0.17 -24.49 5.00
CA PRO A 10 -0.01 -23.36 4.11
C PRO A 10 -1.14 -22.36 4.35
N ALA A 11 -0.80 -21.10 4.62
CA ALA A 11 -1.78 -20.02 4.71
C ALA A 11 -2.29 -19.68 3.30
N ALA A 12 -3.57 -19.94 3.03
CA ALA A 12 -4.23 -19.49 1.80
C ALA A 12 -4.55 -17.98 1.95
N ALA A 13 -3.71 -17.12 1.38
CA ALA A 13 -3.89 -15.68 1.37
C ALA A 13 -4.62 -15.20 0.10
N GLU A 14 -5.76 -15.82 -0.22
CA GLU A 14 -6.62 -15.37 -1.32
C GLU A 14 -7.56 -14.26 -0.82
N LEU A 15 -7.49 -13.10 -1.46
CA LEU A 15 -8.35 -11.97 -1.13
C LEU A 15 -9.68 -12.09 -1.90
N PRO A 16 -10.83 -11.80 -1.28
CA PRO A 16 -12.10 -11.62 -1.96
C PRO A 16 -11.99 -10.69 -3.17
N ALA A 17 -12.70 -11.01 -4.26
CA ALA A 17 -12.71 -10.21 -5.48
C ALA A 17 -13.04 -8.73 -5.23
N SER A 18 -13.90 -8.43 -4.25
CA SER A 18 -14.24 -7.07 -3.83
C SER A 18 -13.06 -6.29 -3.24
N GLN A 19 -12.14 -6.97 -2.54
CA GLN A 19 -10.93 -6.34 -2.02
C GLN A 19 -9.91 -6.11 -3.14
N ILE A 20 -9.80 -7.05 -4.09
CA ILE A 20 -8.93 -6.87 -5.28
C ILE A 20 -9.44 -5.71 -6.13
N ALA A 21 -10.75 -5.57 -6.29
CA ALA A 21 -11.36 -4.49 -7.06
C ALA A 21 -11.01 -3.08 -6.54
N ARG A 22 -10.56 -2.94 -5.28
CA ARG A 22 -10.09 -1.68 -4.71
C ARG A 22 -8.72 -1.23 -5.24
N LEU A 23 -7.89 -2.19 -5.67
CA LEU A 23 -6.58 -1.89 -6.24
C LEU A 23 -6.74 -1.07 -7.52
N GLY A 24 -6.08 0.09 -7.57
CA GLY A 24 -6.22 1.03 -8.69
C GLY A 24 -7.56 1.77 -8.75
N ALA A 25 -8.57 1.37 -7.97
CA ALA A 25 -9.88 1.99 -7.95
C ALA A 25 -9.98 3.09 -6.89
N ASP A 26 -9.72 2.83 -5.61
CA ASP A 26 -9.79 3.81 -4.49
C ASP A 26 -8.53 3.80 -3.61
N LEU A 27 -7.63 2.86 -3.84
CA LEU A 27 -6.34 2.78 -3.16
C LEU A 27 -5.21 3.43 -3.97
N THR A 28 -4.22 3.95 -3.26
CA THR A 28 -2.90 4.29 -3.79
C THR A 28 -2.13 3.02 -4.17
N PRO A 29 -1.06 3.11 -4.98
CA PRO A 29 -0.22 1.94 -5.30
C PRO A 29 0.39 1.24 -4.07
N LEU A 30 0.47 1.95 -2.93
CA LEU A 30 0.95 1.41 -1.65
C LEU A 30 -0.18 0.87 -0.76
N GLY A 31 -1.42 0.83 -1.25
CA GLY A 31 -2.58 0.26 -0.54
C GLY A 31 -3.25 1.21 0.46
N GLY A 32 -2.82 2.47 0.57
CA GLY A 32 -3.49 3.48 1.39
C GLY A 32 -4.68 4.13 0.68
N GLU A 33 -5.64 4.65 1.44
CA GLU A 33 -6.79 5.41 0.92
C GLU A 33 -6.36 6.58 0.03
N ARG A 34 -6.92 6.69 -1.18
CA ARG A 34 -6.55 7.76 -2.13
C ARG A 34 -7.15 9.13 -1.78
N ALA A 35 -8.29 9.17 -1.09
CA ALA A 35 -9.05 10.41 -0.87
C ALA A 35 -8.38 11.41 0.10
N GLY A 36 -7.39 10.98 0.90
CA GLY A 36 -6.84 11.78 2.00
C GLY A 36 -7.49 11.44 3.34
N ASN A 37 -7.52 12.39 4.28
CA ASN A 37 -8.16 12.18 5.59
C ASN A 37 -9.37 13.09 5.83
N ALA A 38 -10.25 12.67 6.74
CA ALA A 38 -11.44 13.42 7.11
C ALA A 38 -11.13 14.81 7.69
N SER A 39 -9.97 14.95 8.36
CA SER A 39 -9.51 16.23 8.92
C SER A 39 -9.06 17.23 7.86
N GLY A 40 -8.93 16.84 6.58
CA GLY A 40 -8.49 17.70 5.48
C GLY A 40 -7.02 18.10 5.53
N THR A 41 -6.24 17.56 6.45
CA THR A 41 -4.80 17.85 6.59
C THR A 41 -3.95 17.02 5.63
N ILE A 42 -4.47 15.88 5.19
CA ILE A 42 -3.84 15.04 4.17
C ILE A 42 -4.66 15.19 2.89
N PRO A 43 -4.08 15.74 1.80
CA PRO A 43 -4.78 15.89 0.53
C PRO A 43 -4.94 14.54 -0.17
N ALA A 44 -5.86 14.48 -1.13
CA ALA A 44 -6.00 13.32 -2.02
C ALA A 44 -4.70 13.04 -2.79
N TRP A 45 -4.38 11.77 -2.96
CA TRP A 45 -3.22 11.34 -3.74
C TRP A 45 -3.53 11.42 -5.24
N ASN A 46 -2.74 12.21 -5.97
CA ASN A 46 -2.93 12.50 -7.39
C ASN A 46 -1.77 12.02 -8.27
N GLY A 47 -1.10 10.91 -7.89
CA GLY A 47 0.01 10.36 -8.69
C GLY A 47 1.41 10.61 -8.12
N GLY A 48 1.54 11.25 -6.95
CA GLY A 48 2.84 11.50 -6.29
C GLY A 48 3.72 12.53 -7.00
N ILE A 49 5.02 12.50 -6.72
CA ILE A 49 6.02 13.43 -7.27
C ILE A 49 6.56 12.86 -8.59
N THR A 50 6.08 13.38 -9.72
CA THR A 50 6.53 12.97 -11.07
C THR A 50 7.61 13.89 -11.64
N ARG A 51 7.88 15.01 -10.98
CA ARG A 51 8.92 15.98 -11.33
C ARG A 51 9.70 16.35 -10.08
N PRO A 52 11.01 16.56 -10.19
CA PRO A 52 11.79 17.01 -9.06
C PRO A 52 11.22 18.29 -8.45
N PRO A 53 11.14 18.39 -7.11
CA PRO A 53 10.73 19.62 -6.46
C PRO A 53 11.75 20.74 -6.76
N ARG A 54 11.28 21.99 -6.67
CA ARG A 54 12.13 23.16 -6.90
C ARG A 54 13.37 23.10 -6.00
N GLY A 55 14.54 23.20 -6.60
CA GLY A 55 15.82 23.17 -5.88
C GLY A 55 16.45 21.79 -5.75
N TYR A 56 15.78 20.71 -6.16
CA TYR A 56 16.39 19.38 -6.20
C TYR A 56 17.57 19.34 -7.17
N ARG A 57 18.75 18.97 -6.68
CA ARG A 57 19.93 18.64 -7.50
C ARG A 57 20.24 17.16 -7.37
N ARG A 58 20.38 16.50 -8.51
CA ARG A 58 20.73 15.08 -8.56
C ARG A 58 22.07 14.85 -7.84
N GLY A 59 22.06 14.07 -6.76
CA GLY A 59 23.24 13.77 -5.94
C GLY A 59 23.26 14.47 -4.56
N GLU A 60 22.31 15.37 -4.27
CA GLU A 60 22.04 15.80 -2.89
C GLU A 60 21.12 14.77 -2.20
N HIS A 61 21.51 14.31 -1.00
CA HIS A 61 20.73 13.41 -0.12
C HIS A 61 20.43 14.12 1.21
#